data_AF-A0AAN8VV34-F1
#
_entry.id   AF-A0AAN8VV34-F1
#
_cell.length_a   1.000
_cell.length_b   1.000
_cell.length_c   1.000
_cell.angle_alpha   90.00
_cell.angle_beta   90.00
_cell.angle_gamma   90.00
#
_symmetry.space_group_name_H-M   'P 1'
#
loop_
_entity.id
_entity.type
_entity.pdbx_description
1 polymer ?
#
loop_
_entity_poly.entity_id
_entity_poly.type
_entity_poly.pdbx_seq_one_letter_code
_entity_poly.pdbx_strand_id
1 'polypeptide(L)'
;MVFITLIAAAVPFFGDFVGICGAIGFTPLDFVFPVIAYSKAGKFPKGTGLQLSVQLANVVIGTWFSIVAVLGCIGAVRCVVLDIQTYKFFHDM
;
A
#
# COMPACT_ATOMS: atom_id res chain seq x y z
N MET A 1 -2.61 -19.56 12.77
CA MET A 1 -3.44 -19.49 11.55
C MET A 1 -4.92 -19.44 11.89
N VAL A 2 -5.51 -20.46 12.52
CA VAL A 2 -6.95 -20.50 12.87
C VAL A 2 -7.48 -19.23 13.54
N PHE A 3 -6.80 -18.72 14.58
CA PHE A 3 -7.22 -17.49 15.28
C PHE A 3 -7.22 -16.24 14.38
N ILE A 4 -6.22 -16.12 13.51
CA ILE A 4 -6.07 -14.96 12.61
C ILE A 4 -7.12 -15.03 11.51
N THR A 5 -7.38 -16.23 10.98
CA THR A 5 -8.43 -16.48 9.99
C THR A 5 -9.82 -16.26 10.58
N LEU A 6 -10.04 -16.62 11.85
CA LEU A 6 -11.29 -16.37 12.57
C LEU A 6 -11.54 -14.86 12.72
N ILE A 7 -10.52 -14.10 13.12
CA ILE A 7 -10.62 -12.63 13.21
C ILE A 7 -10.86 -12.03 11.82
N ALA A 8 -10.12 -12.45 10.80
CA ALA A 8 -10.29 -11.96 9.44
C ALA A 8 -11.69 -12.24 8.86
N ALA A 9 -12.28 -13.40 9.20
CA ALA A 9 -13.63 -13.76 8.77
C ALA A 9 -14.74 -13.08 9.59
N ALA A 10 -14.49 -12.78 10.87
CA ALA A 10 -15.44 -12.11 11.75
C ALA A 10 -15.51 -10.59 11.54
N VAL A 11 -14.45 -10.01 10.99
CA VAL A 11 -14.33 -8.57 10.77
C VAL A 11 -14.74 -8.26 9.33
N PRO A 12 -15.93 -7.67 9.08
CA PRO A 12 -16.44 -7.45 7.72
C PRO A 12 -15.55 -6.50 6.90
N PHE A 13 -14.75 -5.66 7.57
CA PHE A 13 -13.87 -4.65 7.01
C PHE A 13 -12.39 -5.08 6.95
N PHE A 14 -12.08 -6.37 7.11
CA PHE A 14 -10.68 -6.85 7.12
C PHE A 14 -9.94 -6.51 5.80
N GLY A 15 -10.66 -6.51 4.67
CA GLY A 15 -10.13 -6.11 3.37
C GLY A 15 -9.61 -4.67 3.33
N ASP A 16 -10.32 -3.74 3.96
CA ASP A 16 -9.91 -2.33 4.01
C ASP A 16 -8.67 -2.12 4.89
N PHE A 17 -8.55 -2.87 6.00
CA PHE A 17 -7.34 -2.87 6.82
C PHE A 17 -6.11 -3.39 6.07
N VAL A 18 -6.28 -4.45 5.28
CA VAL A 18 -5.23 -4.96 4.40
C VAL A 18 -4.87 -3.90 3.35
N GLY A 19 -5.85 -3.16 2.82
CA GLY A 19 -5.63 -2.02 1.93
C GLY A 19 -4.76 -0.92 2.53
N ILE A 20 -5.03 -0.52 3.79
CA ILE A 20 -4.22 0.48 4.52
C ILE A 20 -2.78 -0.01 4.73
N CYS A 21 -2.62 -1.26 5.17
CA CYS A 21 -1.29 -1.88 5.35
C CYS A 21 -0.51 -1.95 4.02
N GLY A 22 -1.20 -2.28 2.92
CA GLY A 22 -0.63 -2.29 1.59
C GLY A 22 -0.14 -0.91 1.14
N ALA A 23 -0.97 0.11 1.32
CA ALA A 23 -0.67 1.49 0.95
C ALA A 23 0.50 2.10 1.74
N ILE A 24 0.57 1.85 3.06
CA ILE A 24 1.60 2.43 3.93
C ILE A 24 2.90 1.64 3.89
N GLY A 25 2.81 0.31 3.84
CA GLY A 25 3.98 -0.57 3.93
C GLY A 25 4.47 -1.04 2.56
N PHE A 26 3.60 -1.72 1.83
CA PHE A 26 3.98 -2.47 0.63
C PHE A 26 4.27 -1.54 -0.55
N THR A 27 3.46 -0.50 -0.77
CA THR A 27 3.65 0.46 -1.85
C THR A 27 5.01 1.18 -1.79
N PRO A 28 5.44 1.81 -0.67
CA PRO A 28 6.77 2.42 -0.63
C PRO A 28 7.88 1.39 -0.68
N LEU A 29 7.68 0.19 -0.12
CA LEU A 29 8.66 -0.88 -0.21
C LEU A 29 8.86 -1.37 -1.65
N ASP A 30 7.80 -1.50 -2.45
CA ASP A 30 7.91 -1.97 -3.84
C ASP A 30 8.51 -0.89 -4.77
N PHE A 31 8.14 0.39 -4.58
CA PHE A 31 8.56 1.44 -5.51
C PHE A 31 9.83 2.20 -5.10
N VAL A 32 10.11 2.33 -3.80
CA VAL A 32 11.25 3.14 -3.31
C VAL A 32 12.45 2.26 -2.97
N PHE A 33 12.22 1.07 -2.41
CA PHE A 33 13.31 0.17 -1.99
C PHE A 33 14.21 -0.26 -3.15
N PRO A 34 13.71 -0.67 -4.33
CA PRO A 34 14.58 -1.09 -5.43
C PRO A 34 15.49 0.04 -5.92
N VAL A 35 15.01 1.29 -5.86
CA VAL A 35 15.78 2.48 -6.25
C VAL A 35 16.97 2.69 -5.31
N ILE A 36 16.71 2.63 -4.01
CA ILE A 36 17.74 2.78 -2.97
C ILE A 36 18.71 1.59 -3.03
N ALA A 37 18.19 0.37 -3.16
CA ALA A 37 18.98 -0.85 -3.27
C ALA A 37 19.87 -0.84 -4.52
N TYR A 38 19.34 -0.42 -5.68
CA TYR A 38 20.11 -0.32 -6.92
C TYR A 38 21.20 0.76 -6.82
N SER A 39 20.92 1.89 -6.16
CA SER A 39 21.92 2.94 -5.89
C SER A 39 23.03 2.46 -4.95
N LYS A 40 22.67 1.74 -3.88
CA LYS A 40 23.62 1.15 -2.91
C LYS A 40 24.42 -0.03 -3.45
N ALA A 41 23.88 -0.78 -4.41
CA ALA A 41 24.52 -1.97 -4.98
C ALA A 41 25.72 -1.65 -5.89
N GLY A 42 26.00 -0.37 -6.19
CA GLY A 42 27.21 0.05 -6.92
C GLY A 42 27.29 -0.41 -8.37
N LYS A 43 26.27 -1.11 -8.90
CA LYS A 43 26.14 -1.49 -10.31
C LYS A 43 25.64 -0.29 -11.13
N PHE A 44 26.47 0.74 -11.27
CA PHE A 44 26.24 1.80 -12.24
C PHE A 44 26.61 1.27 -13.64
N PRO A 45 25.68 1.02 -14.59
CA PRO A 45 26.04 0.97 -15.99
C PRO A 45 26.56 2.36 -16.39
N LYS A 46 27.76 2.43 -16.98
CA LYS A 46 28.56 3.64 -17.24
C LYS A 46 27.94 4.63 -18.27
N GLY A 47 26.66 4.98 -18.15
CA GLY A 47 25.95 5.90 -19.04
C GLY A 47 25.06 6.86 -18.26
N THR A 48 25.56 8.07 -18.02
CA THR A 48 24.91 9.14 -17.23
C THR A 48 23.46 9.41 -17.65
N GLY A 49 23.10 9.24 -18.93
CA GLY A 49 21.75 9.47 -19.44
C GLY A 49 20.73 8.37 -19.08
N LEU A 50 21.13 7.09 -19.08
CA LEU A 50 20.19 5.98 -18.82
C LEU A 50 19.89 5.87 -17.32
N GLN A 51 20.87 6.20 -16.48
CA GLN A 51 20.69 6.26 -15.03
C GLN A 51 19.79 7.40 -14.58
N LEU A 52 19.94 8.58 -15.19
CA LEU A 52 19.07 9.72 -14.90
C LEU A 52 17.63 9.40 -15.31
N SER A 53 17.42 8.81 -16.50
CA SER A 53 16.08 8.41 -16.97
C SER A 53 15.41 7.37 -16.07
N VAL A 54 16.16 6.38 -15.59
CA VAL A 54 15.62 5.36 -14.66
C VAL A 54 15.33 5.97 -13.28
N GLN A 55 16.18 6.85 -12.76
CA GLN A 55 15.88 7.58 -11.52
C GLN A 55 14.65 8.47 -11.66
N LEU A 56 14.51 9.20 -12.77
CA LEU A 56 13.40 10.11 -12.99
C LEU A 56 12.08 9.36 -13.17
N ALA A 57 12.08 8.25 -13.92
CA ALA A 57 10.94 7.36 -14.02
C ALA A 57 10.52 6.82 -12.65
N ASN A 58 11.47 6.35 -11.83
CA ASN A 58 11.18 5.84 -10.50
C ASN A 58 10.66 6.92 -9.54
N VAL A 59 11.18 8.15 -9.61
CA VAL A 59 10.68 9.28 -8.80
C VAL A 59 9.26 9.68 -9.21
N VAL A 60 8.96 9.70 -10.51
CA VAL A 60 7.62 10.01 -11.03
C VAL A 60 6.64 8.91 -10.62
N ILE A 61 7.01 7.64 -10.78
CA ILE A 61 6.21 6.49 -10.35
C ILE A 61 6.02 6.52 -8.83
N GLY A 62 7.07 6.72 -8.04
CA GLY A 62 6.98 6.79 -6.58
C GLY A 62 6.09 7.95 -6.10
N THR A 63 6.21 9.13 -6.72
CA THR A 63 5.35 10.28 -6.39
C THR A 63 3.88 9.99 -6.73
N TRP A 64 3.63 9.40 -7.91
CA TRP A 64 2.29 9.01 -8.33
C TRP A 64 1.68 7.97 -7.39
N PHE A 65 2.42 6.90 -7.09
CA PHE A 65 1.98 5.85 -6.18
C PHE A 65 1.84 6.34 -4.74
N SER A 66 2.59 7.35 -4.30
CA SER A 66 2.38 7.98 -2.99
C SER A 66 1.04 8.73 -2.93
N ILE A 67 0.63 9.40 -4.01
CA ILE A 67 -0.69 10.05 -4.08
C ILE A 67 -1.78 8.97 -4.06
N VAL A 68 -1.62 7.91 -4.84
CA VAL A 68 -2.56 6.77 -4.87
C VAL A 68 -2.63 6.08 -3.50
N ALA A 69 -1.52 5.95 -2.78
CA ALA A 69 -1.49 5.36 -1.44
C ALA A 69 -2.29 6.20 -0.44
N VAL A 70 -2.16 7.52 -0.46
CA VAL A 70 -2.95 8.41 0.42
C VAL A 70 -4.44 8.32 0.07
N LEU A 71 -4.78 8.35 -1.22
CA LEU A 71 -6.17 8.20 -1.68
C LEU A 71 -6.75 6.82 -1.30
N GLY A 72 -5.94 5.77 -1.41
CA GLY A 72 -6.29 4.41 -1.01
C GLY A 72 -6.54 4.30 0.49
N CYS A 73 -5.69 4.92 1.32
CA CYS A 73 -5.91 5.01 2.77
C CYS A 73 -7.21 5.74 3.10
N ILE A 74 -7.50 6.88 2.45
CA ILE A 74 -8.74 7.63 2.66
C ILE A 74 -9.95 6.78 2.25
N GLY A 75 -9.86 6.10 1.10
CA GLY A 75 -10.91 5.21 0.60
C GLY A 75 -11.19 4.05 1.56
N ALA A 76 -10.15 3.38 2.03
CA ALA A 76 -10.26 2.28 2.99
C ALA A 76 -10.88 2.75 4.32
N VAL A 77 -10.42 3.88 4.88
CA VAL A 77 -11.03 4.46 6.10
C VAL A 77 -12.51 4.77 5.89
N ARG A 78 -12.87 5.30 4.71
CA ARG A 78 -14.26 5.62 4.37
C ARG A 78 -15.13 4.37 4.21
N CYS A 79 -14.61 3.30 3.62
CA CYS A 79 -15.29 2.00 3.57
C CYS A 79 -15.47 1.41 4.98
N VAL A 80 -14.42 1.42 5.82
CA VAL A 80 -14.53 0.99 7.22
C VAL A 80 -15.63 1.75 7.96
N VAL A 81 -15.71 3.07 7.81
CA VAL A 81 -16.75 3.87 8.48
C VAL A 81 -18.15 3.51 7.99
N LEU A 82 -18.34 3.31 6.69
CA LEU A 82 -19.64 2.91 6.13
C LEU A 82 -20.05 1.51 6.54
N ASP A 83 -19.09 0.58 6.54
CA ASP A 83 -19.33 -0.79 6.98
C ASP A 83 -19.68 -0.81 8.46
N ILE A 84 -18.99 -0.07 9.33
CA ILE A 84 -19.34 0.04 10.76
C ILE A 84 -20.74 0.61 10.97
N GLN A 85 -21.18 1.59 10.17
CA GLN A 85 -22.53 2.16 10.31
C GLN A 85 -23.64 1.21 9.84
N THR A 86 -23.35 0.38 8.84
CA THR A 86 -24.29 -0.64 8.34
C THR A 86 -24.23 -1.92 9.19
N TYR A 87 -23.14 -2.10 9.93
CA TYR A 87 -22.90 -3.27 10.77
C TYR A 87 -23.74 -3.22 12.04
N LYS A 88 -24.90 -3.87 12.00
CA LYS A 88 -25.57 -4.31 13.22
C LYS A 88 -24.80 -5.50 13.79
N PHE A 89 -24.03 -5.27 14.87
CA PHE A 89 -23.35 -6.32 15.65
C PHE A 89 -24.33 -7.41 16.16
N PHE A 90 -25.62 -7.06 16.24
CA PHE A 90 -26.75 -7.98 16.37
C PHE A 90 -27.85 -7.51 15.41
N HIS A 91 -28.04 -8.21 14.29
CA HIS A 91 -29.37 -8.27 13.68
C HIS A 91 -30.21 -9.14 14.62
N ASP A 92 -31.31 -8.58 15.11
CA ASP A 92 -32.32 -9.12 16.03
C ASP A 92 -32.30 -10.63 16.35
N MET A 93 -32.45 -10.93 17.64
CA MET A 93 -33.32 -12.03 18.07
C MET A 93 -34.77 -11.67 17.76
#